data_AF-K9HFY2-F1
#
_entry.id   AF-K9HFY2-F1
#
_cell.length_a   1.000
_cell.length_b   1.000
_cell.length_c   1.000
_cell.angle_alpha   90.00
_cell.angle_beta   90.00
_cell.angle_gamma   90.00
#
_symmetry.space_group_name_H-M   'P 1'
#
loop_
_entity.id
_entity.type
_entity.pdbx_description
1 polymer ?
#
loop_
_entity_poly.entity_id
_entity_poly.type
_entity_poly.pdbx_seq_one_letter_code
_entity_poly.pdbx_strand_id
1 'polypeptide(L)'
;MSPARNTAQAKPAKAPSGGRPSSASAGSERRACPELRQRAQKGYEALFKLLEKAGRQDFIQSLGERRRVDDVLGDLPETVPALLNMVWELRESPQFRPFFLAKDGGGEAVVQDRQTPIAPCGRTYNEVMRAHLMGATRIYLDRMERAWAEKEAKREAKRHAKEEAQERKSIGGRISVATRKLISGEKTFDAREFREYYPGHGVYLIIKPHLREEWQFSMVRAYARLRAAQAEALGGLLRFFRTPEELEPVLALKSADISVLRGVSRAYAETRLGVPVAKPGQRGKITQAQQRKLDEMEPEIAALESRTFESLVTEHATGLKEVLKQGANVDATIRRLTPIFGDGLWTLFDEPERLRNVMNVPEHVAPALGHLTQHIPPPVSRVLEQINNRELGRDIMVFAAEEFPDEETFARICNDPKRLKIWQTIPAKFNNSFNYQADAQSGQGSIKNAEDLRMVCAGLFESLRKGELEKLG
;
A
#
# COMPACT_ATOMS: atom_id res chain seq x y z
N MET A 1 37.97 -66.94 -6.78
CA MET A 1 38.20 -66.41 -8.14
C MET A 1 37.25 -65.24 -8.35
N SER A 2 37.79 -64.05 -8.56
CA SER A 2 37.06 -62.81 -8.95
C SER A 2 36.39 -62.98 -10.34
N PRO A 3 35.59 -62.01 -10.85
CA PRO A 3 35.08 -60.75 -10.25
C PRO A 3 33.58 -60.48 -10.52
N ALA A 4 32.97 -59.52 -9.80
CA ALA A 4 31.99 -58.58 -10.40
C ALA A 4 31.70 -57.35 -9.52
N ARG A 5 32.29 -56.23 -9.97
CA ARG A 5 31.75 -54.85 -10.09
C ARG A 5 30.88 -54.28 -8.96
N ASN A 6 31.55 -53.50 -8.12
CA ASN A 6 31.03 -52.30 -7.47
C ASN A 6 30.70 -51.21 -8.51
N THR A 7 29.47 -50.69 -8.47
CA THR A 7 29.15 -49.34 -8.99
C THR A 7 28.50 -48.56 -7.86
N ALA A 8 29.28 -47.65 -7.29
CA ALA A 8 28.87 -46.77 -6.20
C ALA A 8 27.99 -45.64 -6.73
N GLN A 9 26.93 -45.39 -5.98
CA GLN A 9 25.94 -44.33 -6.15
C GLN A 9 26.60 -42.94 -6.16
N ALA A 10 26.35 -42.18 -7.22
CA ALA A 10 26.66 -40.76 -7.29
C ALA A 10 25.61 -39.98 -6.50
N LYS A 11 26.04 -39.34 -5.40
CA LYS A 11 25.27 -38.33 -4.67
C LYS A 11 25.11 -37.07 -5.53
N PRO A 12 23.91 -36.46 -5.61
CA PRO A 12 23.74 -35.18 -6.28
C PRO A 12 24.43 -34.08 -5.48
N ALA A 13 25.17 -33.25 -6.20
CA ALA A 13 25.94 -32.12 -5.69
C ALA A 13 25.04 -31.10 -4.99
N LYS A 14 25.48 -30.72 -3.79
CA LYS A 14 24.94 -29.66 -2.96
C LYS A 14 25.04 -28.33 -3.73
N ALA A 15 23.89 -27.73 -4.06
CA ALA A 15 23.83 -26.41 -4.65
C ALA A 15 24.52 -25.39 -3.72
N PRO A 16 25.37 -24.48 -4.23
CA PRO A 16 25.97 -23.45 -3.40
C PRO A 16 24.86 -22.49 -2.94
N SER A 17 24.71 -22.42 -1.61
CA SER A 17 23.93 -21.44 -0.88
C SER A 17 24.21 -20.03 -1.41
N GLY A 18 23.13 -19.29 -1.69
CA GLY A 18 23.14 -17.95 -2.26
C GLY A 18 24.19 -17.04 -1.65
N GLY A 19 25.17 -16.67 -2.48
CA GLY A 19 26.04 -15.55 -2.21
C GLY A 19 25.19 -14.28 -2.11
N ARG A 20 25.38 -13.53 -1.03
CA ARG A 20 25.01 -12.11 -0.96
C ARG A 20 25.50 -11.43 -2.25
N PRO A 21 24.68 -10.59 -2.91
CA PRO A 21 25.17 -9.82 -4.04
C PRO A 21 26.37 -9.00 -3.57
N SER A 22 27.50 -9.25 -4.22
CA SER A 22 28.74 -8.53 -3.97
C SER A 22 28.50 -7.04 -4.16
N SER A 23 28.83 -6.27 -3.14
CA SER A 23 28.77 -4.80 -3.10
C SER A 23 29.84 -4.14 -3.99
N ALA A 24 30.16 -4.74 -5.14
CA ALA A 24 31.27 -4.37 -6.01
C ALA A 24 30.77 -3.82 -7.35
N SER A 25 30.08 -2.67 -7.32
CA SER A 25 30.02 -1.77 -8.50
C SER A 25 29.63 -0.32 -8.15
N ALA A 26 29.11 -0.04 -6.95
CA ALA A 26 28.68 1.30 -6.56
C ALA A 26 29.84 2.30 -6.25
N GLY A 27 31.10 1.85 -6.30
CA GLY A 27 32.28 2.65 -5.93
C GLY A 27 33.06 3.28 -7.09
N SER A 28 32.83 2.85 -8.34
CA SER A 28 33.70 3.23 -9.47
C SER A 28 33.39 4.61 -10.09
N GLU A 29 32.13 5.07 -10.04
CA GLU A 29 31.75 6.35 -10.67
C GLU A 29 32.21 7.61 -9.91
N ARG A 30 32.69 7.48 -8.66
CA ARG A 30 33.06 8.63 -7.83
C ARG A 30 34.39 9.30 -8.19
N ARG A 31 35.19 8.75 -9.12
CA ARG A 31 36.59 9.18 -9.35
C ARG A 31 36.93 9.82 -10.70
N ALA A 32 35.97 10.11 -11.58
CA ALA A 32 36.33 10.48 -12.96
C ALA A 32 36.60 11.99 -13.25
N CYS A 33 36.19 12.96 -12.42
CA CYS A 33 36.55 14.38 -12.66
C CYS A 33 36.29 15.32 -11.45
N PRO A 34 37.31 15.72 -10.67
CA PRO A 34 37.19 16.72 -9.61
C PRO A 34 36.66 18.09 -10.10
N GLU A 35 36.88 18.42 -11.38
CA GLU A 35 36.47 19.69 -11.98
C GLU A 35 34.95 19.86 -12.12
N LEU A 36 34.18 18.77 -12.21
CA LEU A 36 32.73 18.85 -12.46
C LEU A 36 31.96 19.48 -11.30
N ARG A 37 32.35 19.21 -10.05
CA ARG A 37 31.71 19.86 -8.89
C ARG A 37 32.02 21.34 -8.84
N GLN A 38 33.25 21.74 -9.14
CA GLN A 38 33.64 23.15 -9.21
C GLN A 38 32.89 23.87 -10.33
N ARG A 39 32.70 23.22 -11.49
CA ARG A 39 31.89 23.76 -12.59
C ARG A 39 30.42 23.91 -12.20
N ALA A 40 29.83 22.93 -11.52
CA ALA A 40 28.45 23.02 -11.03
C ALA A 40 28.28 24.17 -10.03
N GLN A 41 29.23 24.32 -9.09
CA GLN A 41 29.23 25.44 -8.13
C GLN A 41 29.34 26.80 -8.83
N LYS A 42 30.25 26.94 -9.80
CA LYS A 42 30.36 28.17 -10.60
C LYS A 42 29.09 28.49 -11.37
N GLY A 43 28.45 27.48 -11.97
CA GLY A 43 27.16 27.64 -12.65
C GLY A 43 26.05 28.11 -11.71
N TYR A 44 25.98 27.54 -10.50
CA TYR A 44 25.02 27.96 -9.47
C TYR A 44 25.25 29.40 -9.00
N GLU A 45 26.51 29.79 -8.75
CA GLU A 45 26.86 31.17 -8.38
C GLU A 45 26.49 32.18 -9.48
N ALA A 46 26.69 31.81 -10.75
CA ALA A 46 26.28 32.63 -11.89
C ALA A 46 24.75 32.78 -11.96
N LEU A 47 24.01 31.68 -11.76
CA LEU A 47 22.54 31.70 -11.75
C LEU A 47 22.02 32.59 -10.62
N PHE A 48 22.59 32.44 -9.43
CA PHE A 48 22.20 33.22 -8.26
C PHE A 48 22.36 34.73 -8.49
N LYS A 49 23.50 35.16 -9.06
CA LYS A 49 23.75 36.56 -9.43
C LYS A 49 22.78 37.09 -10.49
N LEU A 50 22.40 36.26 -11.45
CA LEU A 50 21.40 36.65 -12.47
C LEU A 50 20.01 36.80 -11.86
N LEU A 51 19.61 35.90 -10.96
CA LEU A 51 18.34 36.00 -10.24
C LEU A 51 18.29 37.28 -9.41
N GLU A 52 19.39 37.63 -8.71
CA GLU A 52 19.51 38.88 -7.96
C GLU A 52 19.35 40.10 -8.88
N LYS A 53 20.06 40.12 -10.01
CA LYS A 53 19.97 41.19 -11.00
C LYS A 53 18.58 41.32 -11.63
N ALA A 54 17.89 40.19 -11.84
CA ALA A 54 16.56 40.15 -12.42
C ALA A 54 15.43 40.54 -11.44
N GLY A 55 15.76 40.83 -10.17
CA GLY A 55 14.76 41.21 -9.17
C GLY A 55 13.84 40.07 -8.73
N ARG A 56 14.23 38.80 -8.96
CA ARG A 56 13.48 37.60 -8.55
C ARG A 56 13.65 37.27 -7.07
N GLN A 57 13.34 38.26 -6.23
CA GLN A 57 13.47 38.17 -4.76
C GLN A 57 12.59 37.07 -4.18
N ASP A 58 11.45 36.77 -4.82
CA ASP A 58 10.56 35.65 -4.52
C ASP A 58 11.31 34.31 -4.48
N PHE A 59 12.12 34.05 -5.50
CA PHE A 59 12.86 32.80 -5.64
C PHE A 59 14.16 32.80 -4.84
N ILE A 60 14.80 33.95 -4.68
CA ILE A 60 16.01 34.08 -3.83
C ILE A 60 15.66 33.83 -2.36
N GLN A 61 14.52 34.36 -1.90
CA GLN A 61 14.04 34.12 -0.54
C GLN A 61 13.75 32.64 -0.29
N SER A 62 13.24 31.90 -1.28
CA SER A 62 13.00 30.46 -1.14
C SER A 62 14.29 29.65 -1.02
N LEU A 63 15.37 30.08 -1.68
CA LEU A 63 16.71 29.49 -1.53
C LEU A 63 17.35 29.82 -0.16
N GLY A 64 17.10 31.03 0.36
CA GLY A 64 17.62 31.50 1.65
C GLY A 64 19.14 31.71 1.63
N GLU A 65 19.82 31.22 2.67
CA GLU A 65 21.28 31.36 2.85
C GLU A 65 22.11 30.29 2.12
N ARG A 66 21.48 29.43 1.32
CA ARG A 66 22.12 28.28 0.68
C ARG A 66 22.97 28.73 -0.51
N ARG A 67 24.24 29.05 -0.24
CA ARG A 67 25.20 29.54 -1.25
C ARG A 67 25.98 28.42 -1.95
N ARG A 68 25.91 27.18 -1.46
CA ARG A 68 26.56 26.03 -2.10
C ARG A 68 25.55 25.12 -2.78
N VAL A 69 25.97 24.51 -3.90
CA VAL A 69 25.18 23.50 -4.62
C VAL A 69 24.80 22.35 -3.70
N ASP A 70 25.74 21.85 -2.90
CA ASP A 70 25.49 20.74 -1.97
C ASP A 70 24.40 21.07 -0.94
N ASP A 71 24.30 22.34 -0.51
CA ASP A 71 23.28 22.79 0.44
C ASP A 71 21.90 22.76 -0.22
N VAL A 72 21.78 23.23 -1.47
CA VAL A 72 20.52 23.19 -2.23
C VAL A 72 20.12 21.75 -2.54
N LEU A 73 21.05 20.92 -3.02
CA LEU A 73 20.80 19.50 -3.30
C LEU A 73 20.32 18.75 -2.05
N GLY A 74 20.85 19.13 -0.87
CA GLY A 74 20.55 18.45 0.39
C GLY A 74 19.38 19.02 1.20
N ASP A 75 18.98 20.28 1.00
CA ASP A 75 17.87 20.91 1.74
C ASP A 75 16.61 21.12 0.90
N LEU A 76 16.79 21.41 -0.39
CA LEU A 76 15.74 21.83 -1.31
C LEU A 76 15.74 20.97 -2.59
N PRO A 77 15.67 19.62 -2.48
CA PRO A 77 15.74 18.75 -3.66
C PRO A 77 14.62 19.03 -4.67
N GLU A 78 13.46 19.53 -4.22
CA GLU A 78 12.33 19.89 -5.09
C GLU A 78 12.59 21.13 -5.95
N THR A 79 13.54 21.98 -5.55
CA THR A 79 13.91 23.20 -6.28
C THR A 79 14.95 22.93 -7.38
N VAL A 80 15.66 21.80 -7.29
CA VAL A 80 16.73 21.40 -8.21
C VAL A 80 16.25 21.30 -9.68
N PRO A 81 15.08 20.69 -10.01
CA PRO A 81 14.57 20.67 -11.37
C PRO A 81 14.39 22.08 -11.96
N ALA A 82 13.79 23.00 -11.20
CA ALA A 82 13.57 24.38 -11.65
C ALA A 82 14.89 25.12 -11.92
N LEU A 83 15.87 24.96 -11.02
CA LEU A 83 17.21 25.54 -11.21
C LEU A 83 17.89 25.01 -12.46
N LEU A 84 17.81 23.70 -12.71
CA LEU A 84 18.38 23.08 -13.91
C LEU A 84 17.69 23.62 -15.17
N ASN A 85 16.35 23.63 -15.21
CA ASN A 85 15.60 24.17 -16.35
C ASN A 85 15.97 25.64 -16.65
N MET A 86 16.11 26.49 -15.62
CA MET A 86 16.59 27.87 -15.81
C MET A 86 18.00 27.93 -16.42
N VAL A 87 18.91 27.08 -15.95
CA VAL A 87 20.27 27.00 -16.48
C VAL A 87 20.28 26.55 -17.95
N TRP A 88 19.37 25.66 -18.34
CA TRP A 88 19.19 25.25 -19.75
C TRP A 88 18.68 26.39 -20.64
N GLU A 89 17.71 27.17 -20.16
CA GLU A 89 17.18 28.34 -20.88
C GLU A 89 18.26 29.41 -21.06
N LEU A 90 19.14 29.57 -20.06
CA LEU A 90 20.23 30.53 -20.08
C LEU A 90 21.47 30.08 -20.86
N ARG A 91 21.48 28.89 -21.47
CA ARG A 91 22.68 28.27 -22.07
C ARG A 91 23.42 29.16 -23.09
N GLU A 92 22.72 30.04 -23.79
CA GLU A 92 23.33 30.95 -24.78
C GLU A 92 23.91 32.23 -24.15
N SER A 93 23.54 32.52 -22.90
CA SER A 93 24.02 33.69 -22.18
C SER A 93 25.54 33.64 -22.01
N PRO A 94 26.26 34.78 -22.10
CA PRO A 94 27.72 34.79 -22.01
C PRO A 94 28.28 34.09 -20.76
N GLN A 95 27.55 34.14 -19.65
CA GLN A 95 27.92 33.55 -18.37
C GLN A 95 27.76 32.02 -18.34
N PHE A 96 26.86 31.47 -19.15
CA PHE A 96 26.52 30.04 -19.17
C PHE A 96 27.06 29.29 -20.38
N ARG A 97 27.26 29.99 -21.50
CA ARG A 97 27.83 29.46 -22.74
C ARG A 97 29.04 28.53 -22.55
N PRO A 98 30.03 28.83 -21.68
CA PRO A 98 31.18 27.93 -21.47
C PRO A 98 30.82 26.54 -20.90
N PHE A 99 29.65 26.39 -20.27
CA PHE A 99 29.20 25.12 -19.70
C PHE A 99 28.42 24.25 -20.69
N PHE A 100 28.06 24.78 -21.87
CA PHE A 100 27.15 24.15 -22.84
C PHE A 100 27.78 23.95 -24.22
N LEU A 101 29.10 23.87 -24.30
CA LEU A 101 29.82 23.71 -25.57
C LEU A 101 29.64 22.28 -26.11
N ALA A 102 29.37 22.16 -27.41
CA ALA A 102 29.17 20.88 -28.07
C ALA A 102 30.48 20.08 -28.15
N LYS A 103 30.38 18.75 -27.99
CA LYS A 103 31.53 17.84 -28.05
C LYS A 103 32.18 17.79 -29.44
N ASP A 104 31.36 17.77 -30.49
CA ASP A 104 31.82 17.40 -31.85
C ASP A 104 32.25 18.62 -32.69
N GLY A 105 31.94 19.85 -32.24
CA GLY A 105 32.21 21.11 -32.95
C GLY A 105 33.43 21.88 -32.46
N GLY A 106 34.47 21.19 -31.98
CA GLY A 106 35.70 21.84 -31.46
C GLY A 106 35.51 22.65 -30.18
N GLY A 107 34.35 22.55 -29.51
CA GLY A 107 34.04 23.33 -28.31
C GLY A 107 33.69 24.80 -28.56
N GLU A 108 33.34 25.20 -29.79
CA GLU A 108 33.02 26.61 -30.09
C GLU A 108 31.51 26.91 -30.14
N ALA A 109 30.72 25.91 -30.56
CA ALA A 109 29.27 26.02 -30.69
C ALA A 109 28.54 25.58 -29.41
N VAL A 110 27.49 26.32 -29.03
CA VAL A 110 26.60 25.97 -27.90
C VAL A 110 25.62 24.89 -28.35
N VAL A 111 25.41 23.90 -27.48
CA VAL A 111 24.42 22.84 -27.65
C VAL A 111 23.01 23.44 -27.70
N GLN A 112 22.27 23.14 -28.76
CA GLN A 112 20.90 23.64 -28.97
C GLN A 112 19.81 22.65 -28.52
N ASP A 113 20.09 21.35 -28.60
CA ASP A 113 19.15 20.30 -28.19
C ASP A 113 19.64 19.54 -26.95
N ARG A 114 18.70 19.14 -26.07
CA ARG A 114 19.00 18.45 -24.81
C ARG A 114 19.65 17.09 -25.00
N GLN A 115 19.52 16.47 -26.19
CA GLN A 115 20.14 15.18 -26.50
C GLN A 115 21.55 15.30 -27.09
N THR A 116 22.02 16.51 -27.40
CA THR A 116 23.37 16.67 -27.93
C THR A 116 24.40 16.59 -26.80
N PRO A 117 25.50 15.80 -26.95
CA PRO A 117 26.53 15.68 -25.93
C PRO A 117 27.28 16.99 -25.64
N ILE A 118 27.46 17.29 -24.34
CA ILE A 118 28.16 18.48 -23.84
C ILE A 118 29.62 18.17 -23.49
N ALA A 119 30.55 18.98 -23.98
CA ALA A 119 31.96 18.90 -23.65
C ALA A 119 32.25 19.41 -22.22
N PRO A 120 33.25 18.85 -21.50
CA PRO A 120 34.09 17.71 -21.86
C PRO A 120 33.48 16.36 -21.43
N CYS A 121 32.39 16.36 -20.67
CA CYS A 121 31.87 15.15 -20.04
C CYS A 121 31.22 14.15 -21.02
N GLY A 122 30.87 14.61 -22.23
CA GLY A 122 30.25 13.80 -23.28
C GLY A 122 28.85 13.30 -22.94
N ARG A 123 28.22 13.85 -21.90
CA ARG A 123 26.84 13.54 -21.49
C ARG A 123 25.86 14.49 -22.16
N THR A 124 24.66 14.02 -22.43
CA THR A 124 23.56 14.88 -22.85
C THR A 124 23.06 15.71 -21.67
N TYR A 125 22.34 16.80 -21.94
CA TYR A 125 21.79 17.61 -20.85
C TYR A 125 20.79 16.81 -20.01
N ASN A 126 19.99 15.94 -20.63
CA ASN A 126 19.05 15.07 -19.91
C ASN A 126 19.76 14.10 -18.97
N GLU A 127 20.90 13.55 -19.37
CA GLU A 127 21.74 12.70 -18.51
C GLU A 127 22.34 13.49 -17.34
N VAL A 128 22.79 14.72 -17.59
CA VAL A 128 23.29 15.63 -16.55
C VAL A 128 22.18 15.96 -15.56
N MET A 129 21.00 16.30 -16.06
CA MET A 129 19.83 16.64 -15.24
C MET A 129 19.44 15.45 -14.36
N ARG A 130 19.28 14.27 -14.94
CA ARG A 130 18.97 13.03 -14.20
C ARG A 130 20.03 12.70 -13.15
N ALA A 131 21.31 12.91 -13.45
CA ALA A 131 22.39 12.68 -12.49
C ALA A 131 22.32 13.64 -11.28
N HIS A 132 21.98 14.92 -11.50
CA HIS A 132 21.81 15.89 -10.42
C HIS A 132 20.58 15.59 -9.58
N LEU A 133 19.45 15.22 -10.20
CA LEU A 133 18.21 14.86 -9.50
C LEU A 133 18.38 13.59 -8.64
N MET A 134 19.05 12.56 -9.17
CA MET A 134 19.43 11.37 -8.40
C MET A 134 20.41 11.72 -7.28
N GLY A 135 21.37 12.61 -7.55
CA GLY A 135 22.32 13.12 -6.56
C GLY A 135 21.63 13.84 -5.41
N ALA A 136 20.71 14.76 -5.72
CA ALA A 136 19.90 15.49 -4.74
C ALA A 136 19.10 14.53 -3.85
N THR A 137 18.40 13.59 -4.48
CA THR A 137 17.61 12.56 -3.78
C THR A 137 18.47 11.77 -2.80
N ARG A 138 19.63 11.30 -3.25
CA ARG A 138 20.57 10.55 -2.40
C ARG A 138 21.07 11.40 -1.23
N ILE A 139 21.52 12.63 -1.49
CA ILE A 139 22.09 13.52 -0.47
C ILE A 139 21.02 13.83 0.59
N TYR A 140 19.79 14.12 0.17
CA TYR A 140 18.67 14.38 1.06
C TYR A 140 18.38 13.18 1.97
N LEU A 141 18.26 11.98 1.40
CA LEU A 141 18.02 10.75 2.16
C LEU A 141 19.18 10.41 3.12
N ASP A 142 20.43 10.50 2.65
CA ASP A 142 21.62 10.30 3.47
C ASP A 142 21.67 11.29 4.64
N ARG A 143 21.23 12.54 4.43
CA ARG A 143 21.15 13.57 5.48
C ARG A 143 20.08 13.27 6.51
N MET A 144 18.89 12.83 6.09
CA MET A 144 17.83 12.41 6.99
C MET A 144 18.28 11.25 7.89
N GLU A 145 18.96 10.25 7.31
CA GLU A 145 19.54 9.13 8.03
C GLU A 145 20.56 9.60 9.08
N ARG A 146 21.50 10.47 8.69
CA ARG A 146 22.51 11.03 9.62
C ARG A 146 21.87 11.84 10.74
N ALA A 147 20.91 12.71 10.42
CA ALA A 147 20.22 13.53 11.39
C ALA A 147 19.42 12.70 12.40
N TRP A 148 18.83 11.59 11.96
CA TRP A 148 18.18 10.63 12.85
C TRP A 148 19.21 9.92 13.75
N ALA A 149 20.31 9.44 13.17
CA ALA A 149 21.34 8.72 13.90
C ALA A 149 22.05 9.59 14.96
N GLU A 150 22.28 10.86 14.67
CA GLU A 150 22.79 11.84 15.64
C GLU A 150 21.82 12.10 16.80
N LYS A 151 20.51 12.16 16.51
CA LYS A 151 19.48 12.30 17.55
C LYS A 151 19.43 11.06 18.44
N GLU A 152 19.56 9.88 17.84
CA GLU A 152 19.52 8.60 18.56
C GLU A 152 20.77 8.42 19.45
N ALA A 153 21.96 8.72 18.93
CA ALA A 153 23.19 8.74 19.71
C ALA A 153 23.10 9.70 20.92
N LYS A 154 22.55 10.91 20.71
CA LYS A 154 22.30 11.87 21.81
C LYS A 154 21.27 11.35 22.82
N ARG A 155 20.22 10.66 22.36
CA ARG A 155 19.18 10.07 23.23
C ARG A 155 19.75 8.96 24.10
N GLU A 156 20.53 8.07 23.50
CA GLU A 156 21.17 6.96 24.18
C GLU A 156 22.23 7.45 25.17
N ALA A 157 23.06 8.41 24.78
CA ALA A 157 24.03 9.06 25.69
C ALA A 157 23.34 9.71 26.90
N LYS A 158 22.19 10.38 26.69
CA LYS A 158 21.38 10.94 27.79
C LYS A 158 20.78 9.85 28.67
N ARG A 159 20.32 8.73 28.10
CA ARG A 159 19.78 7.60 28.88
C ARG A 159 20.87 6.99 29.76
N HIS A 160 22.03 6.70 29.18
CA HIS A 160 23.19 6.17 29.88
C HIS A 160 23.68 7.11 30.99
N ALA A 161 23.77 8.41 30.73
CA ALA A 161 24.14 9.39 31.76
C ALA A 161 23.15 9.43 32.93
N LYS A 162 21.84 9.25 32.68
CA LYS A 162 20.83 9.14 33.73
C LYS A 162 20.95 7.84 34.53
N GLU A 163 21.19 6.71 33.86
CA GLU A 163 21.44 5.41 34.50
C GLU A 163 22.69 5.46 35.38
N GLU A 164 23.80 6.00 34.87
CA GLU A 164 25.03 6.21 35.66
C GLU A 164 24.78 7.13 36.87
N ALA A 165 24.03 8.22 36.69
CA ALA A 165 23.69 9.12 37.78
C ALA A 165 22.81 8.46 38.84
N GLN A 166 21.92 7.53 38.45
CA GLN A 166 21.13 6.73 39.38
C GLN A 166 21.98 5.68 40.10
N GLU A 167 22.85 4.95 39.40
CA GLU A 167 23.79 3.97 40.00
C GLU A 167 24.70 4.65 41.04
N ARG A 168 25.22 5.84 40.71
CA ARG A 168 26.07 6.66 41.59
C ARG A 168 25.38 7.18 42.86
N LYS A 169 24.07 6.98 43.03
CA LYS A 169 23.39 7.33 44.29
C LYS A 169 23.80 6.41 45.45
N SER A 170 24.26 5.19 45.16
CA SER A 170 24.75 4.23 46.16
C SER A 170 26.28 4.19 46.20
N ILE A 171 26.87 3.85 47.36
CA ILE A 171 28.33 3.70 47.51
C ILE A 171 28.86 2.57 46.60
N GLY A 172 28.17 1.41 46.58
CA GLY A 172 28.53 0.29 45.71
C GLY A 172 28.42 0.63 44.22
N GLY A 173 27.41 1.39 43.81
CA GLY A 173 27.26 1.85 42.43
C GLY A 173 28.30 2.89 42.02
N ARG A 174 28.76 3.78 42.93
CA ARG A 174 29.87 4.71 42.65
C ARG A 174 31.17 3.95 42.32
N ILE A 175 31.50 2.94 43.13
CA ILE A 175 32.69 2.10 42.91
C ILE A 175 32.53 1.33 41.60
N SER A 176 31.39 0.67 41.37
CA SER A 176 31.12 -0.07 40.13
C SER A 176 31.28 0.79 38.87
N VAL A 177 30.66 1.98 38.83
CA VAL A 177 30.75 2.90 37.68
C VAL A 177 32.19 3.40 37.49
N ALA A 178 32.90 3.74 38.57
CA ALA A 178 34.29 4.19 38.50
C ALA A 178 35.21 3.08 37.96
N THR A 179 35.09 1.86 38.48
CA THR A 179 35.84 0.69 38.00
C THR A 179 35.51 0.38 36.54
N ARG A 180 34.24 0.46 36.13
CA ARG A 180 33.82 0.26 34.74
C ARG A 180 34.48 1.27 33.80
N LYS A 181 34.46 2.58 34.14
CA LYS A 181 35.12 3.63 33.35
C LYS A 181 36.64 3.46 33.29
N LEU A 182 37.26 2.91 34.33
CA LEU A 182 38.71 2.69 34.39
C LEU A 182 39.15 1.48 33.54
N ILE A 183 38.31 0.44 33.46
CA ILE A 183 38.60 -0.78 32.68
C ILE A 183 38.24 -0.61 31.20
N SER A 184 37.03 -0.10 30.90
CA SER A 184 36.50 -0.05 29.52
C SER A 184 36.56 1.33 28.87
N GLY A 185 37.05 2.35 29.58
CA GLY A 185 36.96 3.74 29.15
C GLY A 185 35.53 4.31 29.28
N GLU A 186 35.37 5.57 28.90
CA GLU A 186 34.05 6.21 28.82
C GLU A 186 33.30 5.70 27.57
N LYS A 187 32.07 5.23 27.76
CA LYS A 187 31.25 4.73 26.65
C LYS A 187 30.91 5.87 25.70
N THR A 188 31.47 5.83 24.49
CA THR A 188 31.16 6.75 23.40
C THR A 188 30.02 6.20 22.55
N PHE A 189 29.03 7.04 22.24
CA PHE A 189 27.92 6.69 21.36
C PHE A 189 28.16 7.34 19.99
N ASP A 190 28.76 6.60 19.05
CA ASP A 190 29.00 7.09 17.69
C ASP A 190 27.69 7.05 16.88
N ALA A 191 27.29 8.18 16.29
CA ALA A 191 26.15 8.26 15.40
C ALA A 191 26.22 7.26 14.23
N ARG A 192 27.42 6.87 13.79
CA ARG A 192 27.57 5.88 12.70
C ARG A 192 26.98 4.52 13.03
N GLU A 193 27.07 4.08 14.29
CA GLU A 193 26.53 2.80 14.74
C GLU A 193 25.00 2.76 14.67
N PHE A 194 24.36 3.91 14.83
CA PHE A 194 22.91 3.99 14.77
C PHE A 194 22.37 3.93 13.33
N ARG A 195 23.16 4.33 12.32
CA ARG A 195 22.68 4.47 10.93
C ARG A 195 22.03 3.21 10.36
N GLU A 196 22.58 2.03 10.68
CA GLU A 196 22.05 0.74 10.23
C GLU A 196 20.64 0.43 10.78
N TYR A 197 20.27 1.05 11.89
CA TYR A 197 18.96 0.91 12.53
C TYR A 197 17.94 1.97 12.06
N TYR A 198 18.33 2.89 11.17
CA TYR A 198 17.41 3.87 10.63
C TYR A 198 16.29 3.15 9.85
N PRO A 199 14.99 3.39 10.13
CA PRO A 199 13.91 2.68 9.46
C PRO A 199 13.90 2.84 7.93
N GLY A 200 14.42 3.96 7.41
CA GLY A 200 14.56 4.23 5.98
C GLY A 200 15.95 3.90 5.43
N HIS A 201 16.78 3.14 6.15
CA HIS A 201 18.12 2.78 5.69
C HIS A 201 18.02 2.02 4.36
N GLY A 202 18.79 2.46 3.35
CA GLY A 202 18.79 1.83 2.02
C GLY A 202 17.59 2.17 1.12
N VAL A 203 16.63 2.99 1.57
CA VAL A 203 15.45 3.40 0.75
C VAL A 203 15.87 3.96 -0.60
N TYR A 204 16.93 4.78 -0.67
CA TYR A 204 17.42 5.32 -1.93
C TYR A 204 17.73 4.22 -2.96
N LEU A 205 18.39 3.14 -2.55
CA LEU A 205 18.77 2.06 -3.45
C LEU A 205 17.54 1.30 -3.97
N ILE A 206 16.51 1.19 -3.14
CA ILE A 206 15.24 0.53 -3.48
C ILE A 206 14.43 1.38 -4.47
N ILE A 207 14.32 2.70 -4.24
CA ILE A 207 13.50 3.56 -5.09
C ILE A 207 14.22 3.99 -6.39
N LYS A 208 15.55 4.01 -6.41
CA LYS A 208 16.36 4.48 -7.56
C LYS A 208 15.92 3.89 -8.92
N PRO A 209 15.63 2.59 -9.08
CA PRO A 209 15.18 2.03 -10.36
C PRO A 209 13.83 2.59 -10.87
N HIS A 210 13.04 3.15 -9.94
CA HIS A 210 11.71 3.69 -10.20
C HIS A 210 11.72 5.20 -10.46
N LEU A 211 12.81 5.91 -10.14
CA LEU A 211 13.01 7.33 -10.45
C LEU A 211 13.47 7.51 -11.91
N ARG A 212 12.50 7.65 -12.81
CA ARG A 212 12.69 7.78 -14.26
C ARG A 212 12.28 9.15 -14.78
N GLU A 213 11.19 9.70 -14.24
CA GLU A 213 10.57 10.94 -14.67
C GLU A 213 10.94 12.11 -13.77
N GLU A 214 10.99 13.32 -14.32
CA GLU A 214 11.36 14.55 -13.59
C GLU A 214 10.41 14.82 -12.40
N TRP A 215 9.11 14.63 -12.61
CA TRP A 215 8.10 14.86 -11.56
C TRP A 215 8.32 13.99 -10.32
N GLN A 216 8.92 12.80 -10.46
CA GLN A 216 9.17 11.92 -9.31
C GLN A 216 10.18 12.53 -8.35
N PHE A 217 11.01 13.47 -8.79
CA PHE A 217 11.99 14.14 -7.95
C PHE A 217 11.39 15.28 -7.13
N SER A 218 10.15 15.72 -7.39
CA SER A 218 9.43 16.60 -6.46
C SER A 218 8.93 15.85 -5.22
N MET A 219 8.87 14.52 -5.29
CA MET A 219 8.37 13.65 -4.23
C MET A 219 9.45 13.21 -3.22
N VAL A 220 10.69 13.71 -3.35
CA VAL A 220 11.85 13.26 -2.55
C VAL A 220 11.60 13.32 -1.04
N ARG A 221 11.00 14.41 -0.55
CA ARG A 221 10.59 14.55 0.86
C ARG A 221 9.58 13.49 1.29
N ALA A 222 8.61 13.17 0.44
CA ALA A 222 7.61 12.15 0.72
C ALA A 222 8.27 10.76 0.73
N TYR A 223 9.14 10.46 -0.23
CA TYR A 223 9.90 9.21 -0.27
C TYR A 223 10.83 9.05 0.93
N ALA A 224 11.38 10.14 1.47
CA ALA A 224 12.24 10.09 2.66
C ALA A 224 11.53 9.63 3.94
N ARG A 225 10.19 9.63 3.94
CA ARG A 225 9.36 9.13 5.04
C ARG A 225 9.07 7.64 4.92
N LEU A 226 9.39 7.01 3.79
CA LEU A 226 9.26 5.57 3.61
C LEU A 226 10.27 4.85 4.51
N ARG A 227 9.82 3.72 5.05
CA ARG A 227 10.67 2.68 5.64
C ARG A 227 11.19 1.76 4.54
N ALA A 228 12.31 1.10 4.77
CA ALA A 228 12.90 0.16 3.81
C ALA A 228 11.90 -0.92 3.36
N ALA A 229 11.22 -1.57 4.31
CA ALA A 229 10.20 -2.58 4.01
C ALA A 229 8.99 -2.02 3.22
N GLN A 230 8.60 -0.77 3.46
CA GLN A 230 7.57 -0.10 2.67
C GLN A 230 8.08 0.12 1.23
N ALA A 231 9.29 0.65 1.08
CA ALA A 231 9.90 0.89 -0.23
C ALA A 231 10.08 -0.42 -1.02
N GLU A 232 10.43 -1.53 -0.38
CA GLU A 232 10.56 -2.84 -1.02
C GLU A 232 9.22 -3.35 -1.57
N ALA A 233 8.16 -3.23 -0.77
CA ALA A 233 6.83 -3.68 -1.18
C ALA A 233 6.17 -2.77 -2.23
N LEU A 234 6.50 -1.47 -2.20
CA LEU A 234 5.79 -0.43 -2.95
C LEU A 234 6.61 0.19 -4.08
N GLY A 235 7.90 -0.16 -4.21
CA GLY A 235 8.82 0.48 -5.15
C GLY A 235 8.26 0.53 -6.58
N GLY A 236 7.72 -0.58 -7.07
CA GLY A 236 7.07 -0.67 -8.38
C GLY A 236 5.82 0.21 -8.53
N LEU A 237 5.16 0.55 -7.42
CA LEU A 237 3.94 1.33 -7.37
C LEU A 237 4.20 2.84 -7.22
N LEU A 238 5.42 3.27 -6.89
CA LEU A 238 5.75 4.69 -6.69
C LEU A 238 5.42 5.57 -7.91
N ARG A 239 5.34 4.98 -9.10
CA ARG A 239 4.94 5.68 -10.34
C ARG A 239 3.47 6.17 -10.35
N PHE A 240 2.62 5.62 -9.48
CA PHE A 240 1.19 5.97 -9.44
C PHE A 240 0.90 7.16 -8.52
N PHE A 241 1.75 7.43 -7.53
CA PHE A 241 1.58 8.56 -6.61
C PHE A 241 2.29 9.79 -7.17
N ARG A 242 1.53 10.70 -7.78
CA ARG A 242 2.02 11.93 -8.40
C ARG A 242 2.11 13.10 -7.41
N THR A 243 1.39 13.01 -6.30
CA THR A 243 1.36 14.04 -5.27
C THR A 243 1.70 13.47 -3.88
N PRO A 244 2.26 14.28 -2.96
CA PRO A 244 2.52 13.85 -1.59
C PRO A 244 1.27 13.28 -0.90
N GLU A 245 0.12 13.90 -1.15
CA GLU A 245 -1.18 13.54 -0.58
C GLU A 245 -1.63 12.14 -1.00
N GLU A 246 -1.40 11.74 -2.25
CA GLU A 246 -1.69 10.38 -2.75
C GLU A 246 -0.81 9.32 -2.06
N LEU A 247 0.40 9.69 -1.62
CA LEU A 247 1.32 8.77 -0.95
C LEU A 247 1.03 8.65 0.57
N GLU A 248 0.32 9.61 1.18
CA GLU A 248 0.05 9.64 2.62
C GLU A 248 -0.63 8.38 3.19
N PRO A 249 -1.71 7.85 2.58
CA PRO A 249 -2.36 6.64 3.07
C PRO A 249 -1.39 5.46 3.16
N VAL A 250 -0.46 5.40 2.21
CA VAL A 250 0.53 4.34 2.08
C VAL A 250 1.68 4.54 3.08
N LEU A 251 2.11 5.78 3.33
CA LEU A 251 3.10 6.12 4.36
C LEU A 251 2.62 5.74 5.77
N ALA A 252 1.31 5.76 6.01
CA ALA A 252 0.73 5.37 7.28
C ALA A 252 0.79 3.86 7.57
N LEU A 253 0.97 3.02 6.54
CA LEU A 253 1.00 1.56 6.67
C LEU A 253 2.28 1.07 7.36
N LYS A 254 2.15 0.19 8.35
CA LYS A 254 3.29 -0.53 8.92
C LYS A 254 3.63 -1.75 8.05
N SER A 255 4.82 -2.33 8.26
CA SER A 255 5.20 -3.58 7.56
C SER A 255 4.20 -4.72 7.81
N ALA A 256 3.61 -4.78 9.01
CA ALA A 256 2.56 -5.75 9.31
C ALA A 256 1.29 -5.50 8.48
N ASP A 257 0.93 -4.23 8.27
CA ASP A 257 -0.25 -3.87 7.48
C ASP A 257 -0.08 -4.27 6.02
N ILE A 258 1.12 -4.08 5.45
CA ILE A 258 1.45 -4.55 4.09
C ILE A 258 1.29 -6.07 3.98
N SER A 259 1.74 -6.83 4.99
CA SER A 259 1.56 -8.29 5.02
C SER A 259 0.08 -8.68 5.07
N VAL A 260 -0.75 -7.94 5.81
CA VAL A 260 -2.21 -8.17 5.85
C VAL A 260 -2.83 -7.87 4.48
N LEU A 261 -2.48 -6.76 3.84
CA LEU A 261 -3.00 -6.40 2.52
C LEU A 261 -2.63 -7.41 1.44
N ARG A 262 -1.41 -7.97 1.50
CA ARG A 262 -0.99 -9.10 0.64
C ARG A 262 -1.83 -10.35 0.91
N GLY A 263 -2.04 -10.70 2.18
CA GLY A 263 -2.92 -11.81 2.57
C GLY A 263 -4.36 -11.66 2.05
N VAL A 264 -4.92 -10.46 2.19
CA VAL A 264 -6.24 -10.08 1.65
C VAL A 264 -6.30 -10.20 0.13
N SER A 265 -5.29 -9.67 -0.56
CA SER A 265 -5.17 -9.77 -2.02
C SER A 265 -5.10 -11.22 -2.49
N ARG A 266 -4.42 -12.07 -1.72
CA ARG A 266 -4.33 -13.51 -1.99
C ARG A 266 -5.66 -14.21 -1.73
N ALA A 267 -6.34 -13.90 -0.63
CA ALA A 267 -7.66 -14.44 -0.32
C ALA A 267 -8.69 -14.10 -1.42
N TYR A 268 -8.63 -12.88 -1.96
CA TYR A 268 -9.41 -12.46 -3.13
C TYR A 268 -9.06 -13.31 -4.36
N ALA A 269 -7.77 -13.40 -4.71
CA ALA A 269 -7.30 -14.15 -5.87
C ALA A 269 -7.69 -15.63 -5.82
N GLU A 270 -7.43 -16.30 -4.69
CA GLU A 270 -7.82 -17.69 -4.45
C GLU A 270 -9.33 -17.89 -4.63
N THR A 271 -10.15 -16.97 -4.11
CA THR A 271 -11.61 -17.07 -4.22
C THR A 271 -12.09 -16.88 -5.67
N ARG A 272 -11.54 -15.89 -6.38
CA ARG A 272 -11.87 -15.65 -7.80
C ARG A 272 -11.51 -16.82 -8.70
N LEU A 273 -10.40 -17.49 -8.39
CA LEU A 273 -9.93 -18.66 -9.13
C LEU A 273 -10.57 -19.98 -8.65
N GLY A 274 -11.51 -19.94 -7.70
CA GLY A 274 -12.22 -21.12 -7.23
C GLY A 274 -11.35 -22.09 -6.42
N VAL A 275 -10.28 -21.61 -5.80
CA VAL A 275 -9.38 -22.42 -4.97
C VAL A 275 -10.14 -22.88 -3.71
N PRO A 276 -10.20 -24.20 -3.44
CA PRO A 276 -10.95 -24.71 -2.31
C PRO A 276 -10.32 -24.30 -0.97
N VAL A 277 -11.11 -23.59 -0.14
CA VAL A 277 -10.69 -23.19 1.21
C VAL A 277 -10.73 -24.41 2.12
N ALA A 278 -9.58 -24.77 2.71
CA ALA A 278 -9.54 -25.83 3.70
C ALA A 278 -10.42 -25.43 4.91
N LYS A 279 -11.48 -26.20 5.17
CA LYS A 279 -12.36 -25.97 6.32
C LYS A 279 -11.52 -25.99 7.63
N PRO A 280 -11.86 -25.17 8.64
CA PRO A 280 -11.22 -25.23 9.95
C PRO A 280 -11.27 -26.68 10.48
N GLY A 281 -10.10 -27.26 10.79
CA GLY A 281 -9.99 -28.66 11.22
C GLY A 281 -9.60 -29.68 10.12
N GLN A 282 -9.55 -29.29 8.85
CA GLN A 282 -9.08 -30.13 7.73
C GLN A 282 -7.68 -29.75 7.20
N ARG A 283 -6.94 -28.88 7.91
CA ARG A 283 -5.63 -28.32 7.52
C ARG A 283 -4.49 -29.34 7.27
N GLY A 284 -4.75 -30.65 7.29
CA GLY A 284 -3.75 -31.70 7.11
C GLY A 284 -4.07 -32.78 6.07
N LYS A 285 -5.14 -32.66 5.27
CA LYS A 285 -5.51 -33.69 4.27
C LYS A 285 -5.72 -33.11 2.86
N ILE A 286 -4.78 -32.30 2.38
CA ILE A 286 -4.70 -32.00 0.95
C ILE A 286 -4.09 -33.23 0.29
N THR A 287 -4.83 -33.86 -0.63
CA THR A 287 -4.29 -35.00 -1.38
C THR A 287 -3.14 -34.53 -2.27
N GLN A 288 -2.20 -35.42 -2.61
CA GLN A 288 -1.08 -35.07 -3.51
C GLN A 288 -1.57 -34.53 -4.87
N ALA A 289 -2.72 -35.01 -5.35
CA ALA A 289 -3.36 -34.52 -6.58
C ALA A 289 -3.91 -33.09 -6.43
N GLN A 290 -4.50 -32.75 -5.28
CA GLN A 290 -4.94 -31.38 -4.99
C GLN A 290 -3.74 -30.44 -4.82
N GLN A 291 -2.66 -30.90 -4.19
CA GLN A 291 -1.44 -30.09 -4.06
C GLN A 291 -0.83 -29.78 -5.43
N ARG A 292 -0.76 -30.76 -6.35
CA ARG A 292 -0.29 -30.52 -7.72
C ARG A 292 -1.14 -29.48 -8.46
N LYS A 293 -2.47 -29.54 -8.33
CA LYS A 293 -3.36 -28.53 -8.92
C LYS A 293 -3.15 -27.14 -8.30
N LEU A 294 -2.91 -27.06 -7.00
CA LEU A 294 -2.57 -25.78 -6.35
C LEU A 294 -1.24 -25.24 -6.85
N ASP A 295 -0.22 -26.10 -6.96
CA ASP A 295 1.10 -25.71 -7.47
C ASP A 295 1.02 -25.25 -8.94
N GLU A 296 0.16 -25.86 -9.76
CA GLU A 296 -0.13 -25.45 -11.14
C GLU A 296 -0.85 -24.09 -11.22
N MET A 297 -1.72 -23.78 -10.25
CA MET A 297 -2.45 -22.51 -10.18
C MET A 297 -1.68 -21.38 -9.49
N GLU A 298 -0.61 -21.69 -8.74
CA GLU A 298 0.15 -20.71 -7.96
C GLU A 298 0.66 -19.51 -8.79
N PRO A 299 1.16 -19.68 -10.03
CA PRO A 299 1.56 -18.52 -10.85
C PRO A 299 0.40 -17.57 -11.16
N GLU A 300 -0.80 -18.12 -11.38
CA GLU A 300 -2.00 -17.34 -11.65
C GLU A 300 -2.51 -16.64 -10.38
N ILE A 301 -2.49 -17.34 -9.24
CA ILE A 301 -2.80 -16.77 -7.93
C ILE A 301 -1.84 -15.61 -7.62
N ALA A 302 -0.53 -15.80 -7.78
CA ALA A 302 0.47 -14.77 -7.50
C ALA A 302 0.36 -13.55 -8.43
N ALA A 303 -0.01 -13.77 -9.70
CA ALA A 303 -0.25 -12.69 -10.65
C ALA A 303 -1.49 -11.87 -10.27
N LEU A 304 -2.60 -12.53 -9.92
CA LEU A 304 -3.83 -11.86 -9.51
C LEU A 304 -3.69 -11.20 -8.14
N GLU A 305 -2.99 -11.83 -7.18
CA GLU A 305 -2.61 -11.24 -5.90
C GLU A 305 -1.84 -9.93 -6.12
N SER A 306 -0.83 -9.94 -6.99
CA SER A 306 0.00 -8.76 -7.24
C SER A 306 -0.79 -7.62 -7.86
N ARG A 307 -1.68 -7.90 -8.83
CA ARG A 307 -2.56 -6.90 -9.43
C ARG A 307 -3.59 -6.34 -8.45
N THR A 308 -4.16 -7.22 -7.62
CA THR A 308 -5.13 -6.84 -6.59
C THR A 308 -4.47 -5.97 -5.53
N PHE A 309 -3.26 -6.32 -5.10
CA PHE A 309 -2.48 -5.51 -4.17
C PHE A 309 -2.14 -4.14 -4.75
N GLU A 310 -1.75 -4.08 -6.03
CA GLU A 310 -1.52 -2.82 -6.75
C GLU A 310 -2.78 -1.94 -6.74
N SER A 311 -3.91 -2.45 -7.22
CA SER A 311 -5.19 -1.71 -7.24
C SER A 311 -5.65 -1.29 -5.84
N LEU A 312 -5.54 -2.16 -4.84
CA LEU A 312 -5.87 -1.82 -3.45
C LEU A 312 -5.09 -0.62 -2.92
N VAL A 313 -3.80 -0.55 -3.23
CA VAL A 313 -2.91 0.48 -2.70
C VAL A 313 -2.99 1.76 -3.55
N THR A 314 -3.30 1.69 -4.84
CA THR A 314 -3.32 2.86 -5.74
C THR A 314 -4.70 3.43 -5.99
N GLU A 315 -5.73 2.60 -6.09
CA GLU A 315 -7.09 2.99 -6.48
C GLU A 315 -8.05 3.02 -5.27
N HIS A 316 -7.85 2.11 -4.31
CA HIS A 316 -8.69 1.97 -3.11
C HIS A 316 -7.96 2.35 -1.81
N ALA A 317 -7.05 3.33 -1.89
CA ALA A 317 -6.21 3.76 -0.78
C ALA A 317 -7.03 4.26 0.43
N THR A 318 -8.22 4.81 0.19
CA THR A 318 -9.15 5.30 1.21
C THR A 318 -9.72 4.17 2.07
N GLY A 319 -10.06 3.03 1.48
CA GLY A 319 -10.64 1.88 2.13
C GLY A 319 -9.64 1.03 2.91
N LEU A 320 -8.33 1.23 2.73
CA LEU A 320 -7.27 0.46 3.42
C LEU A 320 -7.43 0.45 4.94
N LYS A 321 -7.82 1.59 5.52
CA LYS A 321 -8.05 1.68 6.97
C LYS A 321 -9.19 0.77 7.41
N GLU A 322 -10.24 0.65 6.61
CA GLU A 322 -11.39 -0.20 6.92
C GLU A 322 -11.05 -1.68 6.73
N VAL A 323 -10.26 -2.04 5.71
CA VAL A 323 -9.70 -3.39 5.53
C VAL A 323 -8.91 -3.80 6.78
N LEU A 324 -8.01 -2.94 7.27
CA LEU A 324 -7.18 -3.23 8.45
C LEU A 324 -7.99 -3.33 9.74
N LYS A 325 -9.09 -2.57 9.88
CA LYS A 325 -9.98 -2.66 11.06
C LYS A 325 -10.68 -4.01 11.21
N GLN A 326 -10.89 -4.74 10.11
CA GLN A 326 -11.51 -6.08 10.17
C GLN A 326 -10.64 -7.10 10.90
N GLY A 327 -9.33 -6.83 11.04
CA GLY A 327 -8.41 -7.66 11.82
C GLY A 327 -8.38 -9.11 11.35
N ALA A 328 -8.46 -10.06 12.28
CA ALA A 328 -8.35 -11.50 12.00
C ALA A 328 -9.45 -12.06 11.09
N ASN A 329 -10.58 -11.35 10.93
CA ASN A 329 -11.73 -11.81 10.14
C ASN A 329 -11.71 -11.29 8.70
N VAL A 330 -10.71 -10.48 8.32
CA VAL A 330 -10.67 -9.86 7.00
C VAL A 330 -10.66 -10.91 5.88
N ASP A 331 -9.85 -11.96 5.98
CA ASP A 331 -9.78 -13.00 4.96
C ASP A 331 -11.12 -13.73 4.78
N ALA A 332 -11.81 -14.05 5.88
CA ALA A 332 -13.11 -14.69 5.84
C ALA A 332 -14.16 -13.77 5.18
N THR A 333 -14.09 -12.47 5.49
CA THR A 333 -14.92 -11.43 4.86
C THR A 333 -14.69 -11.38 3.36
N ILE A 334 -13.43 -11.29 2.92
CA ILE A 334 -13.08 -11.24 1.50
C ILE A 334 -13.58 -12.49 0.77
N ARG A 335 -13.34 -13.69 1.32
CA ARG A 335 -13.81 -14.95 0.72
C ARG A 335 -15.33 -15.04 0.63
N ARG A 336 -16.05 -14.49 1.61
CA ARG A 336 -17.50 -14.44 1.63
C ARG A 336 -18.06 -13.46 0.60
N LEU A 337 -17.44 -12.30 0.43
CA LEU A 337 -17.99 -11.21 -0.39
C LEU A 337 -17.51 -11.24 -1.84
N THR A 338 -16.34 -11.82 -2.11
CA THR A 338 -15.77 -11.92 -3.47
C THR A 338 -16.72 -12.58 -4.49
N PRO A 339 -17.43 -13.69 -4.18
CA PRO A 339 -18.37 -14.30 -5.12
C PRO A 339 -19.58 -13.41 -5.45
N ILE A 340 -19.90 -12.45 -4.58
CA ILE A 340 -21.06 -11.56 -4.72
C ILE A 340 -20.68 -10.29 -5.49
N PHE A 341 -19.58 -9.66 -5.10
CA PHE A 341 -19.21 -8.33 -5.60
C PHE A 341 -18.09 -8.35 -6.64
N GLY A 342 -17.33 -9.45 -6.75
CA GLY A 342 -16.16 -9.51 -7.61
C GLY A 342 -15.20 -8.35 -7.37
N ASP A 343 -14.81 -7.66 -8.43
CA ASP A 343 -13.89 -6.51 -8.36
C ASP A 343 -14.52 -5.30 -7.65
N GLY A 344 -15.86 -5.20 -7.61
CA GLY A 344 -16.60 -4.19 -6.87
C GLY A 344 -16.56 -4.37 -5.35
N LEU A 345 -15.87 -5.39 -4.83
CA LEU A 345 -15.70 -5.60 -3.39
C LEU A 345 -14.98 -4.41 -2.72
N TRP A 346 -13.99 -3.83 -3.39
CA TRP A 346 -13.11 -2.85 -2.77
C TRP A 346 -13.82 -1.51 -2.51
N THR A 347 -14.79 -1.15 -3.35
CA THR A 347 -15.62 0.05 -3.14
C THR A 347 -16.47 -0.05 -1.88
N LEU A 348 -16.81 -1.27 -1.41
CA LEU A 348 -17.48 -1.44 -0.12
C LEU A 348 -16.59 -0.97 1.05
N PHE A 349 -15.27 -1.16 0.97
CA PHE A 349 -14.36 -0.71 2.01
C PHE A 349 -14.16 0.81 2.01
N ASP A 350 -14.41 1.47 0.87
CA ASP A 350 -14.49 2.93 0.77
C ASP A 350 -15.78 3.49 1.41
N GLU A 351 -16.81 2.64 1.57
CA GLU A 351 -18.13 2.99 2.07
C GLU A 351 -18.53 2.17 3.33
N PRO A 352 -18.10 2.60 4.55
CA PRO A 352 -18.25 1.80 5.77
C PRO A 352 -19.69 1.39 6.11
N GLU A 353 -20.68 2.19 5.74
CA GLU A 353 -22.10 1.86 5.95
C GLU A 353 -22.55 0.69 5.08
N ARG A 354 -22.16 0.68 3.79
CA ARG A 354 -22.46 -0.43 2.88
C ARG A 354 -21.74 -1.70 3.32
N LEU A 355 -20.45 -1.62 3.68
CA LEU A 355 -19.73 -2.76 4.24
C LEU A 355 -20.45 -3.32 5.48
N ARG A 356 -20.86 -2.45 6.40
CA ARG A 356 -21.61 -2.86 7.58
C ARG A 356 -22.91 -3.58 7.21
N ASN A 357 -23.66 -3.07 6.25
CA ASN A 357 -24.90 -3.71 5.79
C ASN A 357 -24.63 -5.14 5.30
N VAL A 358 -23.74 -5.30 4.31
CA VAL A 358 -23.40 -6.60 3.72
C VAL A 358 -22.92 -7.60 4.78
N MET A 359 -22.07 -7.16 5.71
CA MET A 359 -21.52 -8.01 6.75
C MET A 359 -22.58 -8.59 7.70
N ASN A 360 -23.65 -7.85 7.95
CA ASN A 360 -24.73 -8.26 8.84
C ASN A 360 -25.83 -9.07 8.13
N VAL A 361 -25.90 -9.09 6.79
CA VAL A 361 -26.88 -9.92 6.09
C VAL A 361 -26.63 -11.40 6.40
N PRO A 362 -27.66 -12.23 6.66
CA PRO A 362 -27.46 -13.65 6.94
C PRO A 362 -26.84 -14.41 5.75
N GLU A 363 -25.97 -15.39 6.03
CA GLU A 363 -25.23 -16.14 5.00
C GLU A 363 -26.12 -16.87 3.98
N HIS A 364 -27.31 -17.30 4.39
CA HIS A 364 -28.26 -17.99 3.51
C HIS A 364 -29.03 -17.04 2.58
N VAL A 365 -29.02 -15.73 2.88
CA VAL A 365 -29.69 -14.68 2.10
C VAL A 365 -28.72 -14.00 1.15
N ALA A 366 -27.49 -13.72 1.60
CA ALA A 366 -26.56 -12.87 0.89
C ALA A 366 -26.25 -13.33 -0.56
N PRO A 367 -26.00 -14.63 -0.85
CA PRO A 367 -25.77 -15.08 -2.22
C PRO A 367 -26.99 -14.93 -3.14
N ALA A 368 -28.21 -15.05 -2.61
CA ALA A 368 -29.43 -14.97 -3.39
C ALA A 368 -29.77 -13.55 -3.83
N LEU A 369 -29.41 -12.56 -3.01
CA LEU A 369 -29.64 -11.15 -3.30
C LEU A 369 -28.51 -10.48 -4.07
N GLY A 370 -27.31 -11.06 -4.07
CA GLY A 370 -26.16 -10.49 -4.75
C GLY A 370 -25.78 -9.10 -4.21
N HIS A 371 -25.60 -8.14 -5.12
CA HIS A 371 -25.16 -6.78 -4.81
C HIS A 371 -26.17 -6.00 -3.93
N LEU A 372 -27.47 -6.32 -4.01
CA LEU A 372 -28.53 -5.63 -3.25
C LEU A 372 -28.37 -5.77 -1.73
N THR A 373 -27.56 -6.73 -1.27
CA THR A 373 -27.22 -6.90 0.15
C THR A 373 -26.60 -5.65 0.78
N GLN A 374 -25.96 -4.78 -0.02
CA GLN A 374 -25.38 -3.52 0.46
C GLN A 374 -26.42 -2.52 0.98
N HIS A 375 -27.70 -2.73 0.65
CA HIS A 375 -28.80 -1.85 1.05
C HIS A 375 -29.61 -2.36 2.23
N ILE A 376 -29.29 -3.53 2.77
CA ILE A 376 -30.03 -4.13 3.88
C ILE A 376 -29.38 -3.72 5.20
N PRO A 377 -30.03 -2.85 6.00
CA PRO A 377 -29.44 -2.38 7.22
C PRO A 377 -29.48 -3.48 8.30
N PRO A 378 -28.55 -3.47 9.28
CA PRO A 378 -28.49 -4.49 10.32
C PRO A 378 -29.81 -4.78 11.07
N PRO A 379 -30.69 -3.79 11.34
CA PRO A 379 -31.99 -4.08 11.95
C PRO A 379 -32.88 -5.01 11.12
N VAL A 380 -32.87 -4.89 9.78
CA VAL A 380 -33.63 -5.80 8.90
C VAL A 380 -32.96 -7.16 8.87
N SER A 381 -31.63 -7.21 8.82
CA SER A 381 -30.89 -8.48 8.89
C SER A 381 -31.22 -9.28 10.16
N ARG A 382 -31.32 -8.63 11.31
CA ARG A 382 -31.72 -9.27 12.58
C ARG A 382 -33.13 -9.85 12.54
N VAL A 383 -34.05 -9.20 11.83
CA VAL A 383 -35.40 -9.74 11.62
C VAL A 383 -35.32 -11.02 10.80
N LEU A 384 -34.51 -11.06 9.75
CA LEU A 384 -34.32 -12.27 8.92
C LEU A 384 -33.72 -13.43 9.72
N GLU A 385 -32.79 -13.15 10.65
CA GLU A 385 -32.24 -14.17 11.56
C GLU A 385 -33.27 -14.77 12.52
N GLN A 386 -34.35 -14.04 12.82
CA GLN A 386 -35.43 -14.53 13.69
C GLN A 386 -36.38 -15.48 12.96
N ILE A 387 -36.28 -15.63 11.63
CA ILE A 387 -37.10 -16.57 10.86
C ILE A 387 -36.50 -17.97 11.00
N ASN A 388 -37.27 -18.92 11.54
CA ASN A 388 -36.79 -20.27 11.84
C ASN A 388 -36.41 -21.05 10.56
N ASN A 389 -37.19 -20.88 9.49
CA ASN A 389 -36.91 -21.49 8.20
C ASN A 389 -36.02 -20.56 7.35
N ARG A 390 -34.78 -21.00 7.09
CA ARG A 390 -33.79 -20.23 6.32
C ARG A 390 -34.19 -20.02 4.86
N GLU A 391 -34.81 -21.01 4.23
CA GLU A 391 -35.26 -20.88 2.82
C GLU A 391 -36.40 -19.87 2.72
N LEU A 392 -37.28 -19.84 3.71
CA LEU A 392 -38.35 -18.85 3.81
C LEU A 392 -37.79 -17.43 3.91
N GLY A 393 -36.82 -17.19 4.81
CA GLY A 393 -36.17 -15.89 4.94
C GLY A 393 -35.44 -15.44 3.67
N ARG A 394 -34.76 -16.38 2.99
CA ARG A 394 -34.14 -16.13 1.67
C ARG A 394 -35.18 -15.72 0.64
N ASP A 395 -36.24 -16.50 0.47
CA ASP A 395 -37.20 -16.32 -0.60
C ASP A 395 -38.08 -15.08 -0.40
N ILE A 396 -38.42 -14.72 0.85
CA ILE A 396 -39.08 -13.44 1.16
C ILE A 396 -38.25 -12.26 0.62
N MET A 397 -36.93 -12.29 0.83
CA MET A 397 -36.06 -11.21 0.36
C MET A 397 -35.86 -11.22 -1.15
N VAL A 398 -35.75 -12.40 -1.76
CA VAL A 398 -35.70 -12.52 -3.23
C VAL A 398 -36.98 -11.97 -3.85
N PHE A 399 -38.15 -12.32 -3.32
CA PHE A 399 -39.42 -11.79 -3.81
C PHE A 399 -39.56 -10.29 -3.56
N ALA A 400 -39.00 -9.77 -2.46
CA ALA A 400 -38.96 -8.32 -2.24
C ALA A 400 -38.08 -7.62 -3.29
N ALA A 401 -36.95 -8.21 -3.67
CA ALA A 401 -36.10 -7.68 -4.74
C ALA A 401 -36.77 -7.78 -6.12
N GLU A 402 -37.54 -8.83 -6.39
CA GLU A 402 -38.33 -8.96 -7.62
C GLU A 402 -39.48 -7.93 -7.69
N GLU A 403 -40.18 -7.69 -6.58
CA GLU A 403 -41.29 -6.73 -6.50
C GLU A 403 -40.81 -5.28 -6.56
N PHE A 404 -39.60 -5.01 -6.06
CA PHE A 404 -38.97 -3.70 -6.08
C PHE A 404 -37.65 -3.75 -6.87
N PRO A 405 -37.73 -3.89 -8.22
CA PRO A 405 -36.56 -4.16 -9.06
C PRO A 405 -35.61 -2.97 -9.18
N ASP A 406 -36.08 -1.76 -8.87
CA ASP A 406 -35.26 -0.55 -8.81
C ASP A 406 -34.45 -0.51 -7.52
N GLU A 407 -33.12 -0.40 -7.64
CA GLU A 407 -32.18 -0.47 -6.52
C GLU A 407 -32.43 0.64 -5.48
N GLU A 408 -32.76 1.85 -5.93
CA GLU A 408 -33.08 2.98 -5.04
C GLU A 408 -34.38 2.72 -4.25
N THR A 409 -35.40 2.19 -4.92
CA THR A 409 -36.68 1.82 -4.31
C THR A 409 -36.50 0.69 -3.29
N PHE A 410 -35.76 -0.36 -3.65
CA PHE A 410 -35.43 -1.46 -2.74
C PHE A 410 -34.68 -0.93 -1.51
N ALA A 411 -33.65 -0.11 -1.72
CA ALA A 411 -32.89 0.51 -0.64
C ALA A 411 -33.77 1.36 0.28
N ARG A 412 -34.67 2.17 -0.28
CA ARG A 412 -35.63 2.97 0.50
C ARG A 412 -36.56 2.10 1.34
N ILE A 413 -36.99 0.95 0.84
CA ILE A 413 -37.90 0.04 1.53
C ILE A 413 -37.22 -0.68 2.70
N CYS A 414 -35.94 -1.01 2.55
CA CYS A 414 -35.14 -1.60 3.61
C CYS A 414 -34.67 -0.58 4.66
N ASN A 415 -34.37 0.66 4.26
CA ASN A 415 -33.76 1.66 5.14
C ASN A 415 -34.72 2.64 5.83
N ASP A 416 -35.98 2.76 5.39
CA ASP A 416 -36.94 3.68 6.04
C ASP A 416 -37.33 3.19 7.46
N PRO A 417 -37.08 3.98 8.51
CA PRO A 417 -37.48 3.64 9.89
C PRO A 417 -38.98 3.35 10.06
N LYS A 418 -39.86 3.97 9.25
CA LYS A 418 -41.30 3.70 9.30
C LYS A 418 -41.62 2.27 8.82
N ARG A 419 -40.88 1.78 7.82
CA ARG A 419 -41.03 0.44 7.23
C ARG A 419 -40.38 -0.64 8.08
N LEU A 420 -39.41 -0.30 8.94
CA LEU A 420 -38.79 -1.25 9.87
C LEU A 420 -39.81 -1.96 10.76
N LYS A 421 -40.86 -1.26 11.22
CA LYS A 421 -41.94 -1.88 12.01
C LYS A 421 -42.65 -2.99 11.26
N ILE A 422 -42.81 -2.82 9.94
CA ILE A 422 -43.44 -3.80 9.05
C ILE A 422 -42.55 -5.04 8.96
N TRP A 423 -41.24 -4.84 8.70
CA TRP A 423 -40.25 -5.93 8.72
C TRP A 423 -40.29 -6.71 10.05
N GLN A 424 -40.33 -6.02 11.19
CA GLN A 424 -40.36 -6.65 12.51
C GLN A 424 -41.59 -7.53 12.78
N THR A 425 -42.68 -7.42 12.02
CA THR A 425 -43.85 -8.29 12.16
C THR A 425 -43.70 -9.65 11.48
N ILE A 426 -42.76 -9.77 10.53
CA ILE A 426 -42.60 -10.95 9.67
C ILE A 426 -42.30 -12.22 10.48
N PRO A 427 -41.36 -12.26 11.44
CA PRO A 427 -41.02 -13.50 12.12
C PRO A 427 -42.22 -14.11 12.87
N ALA A 428 -43.03 -13.28 13.53
CA ALA A 428 -44.21 -13.75 14.25
C ALA A 428 -45.28 -14.35 13.32
N LYS A 429 -45.47 -13.77 12.13
CA LYS A 429 -46.43 -14.24 11.12
C LYS A 429 -46.03 -15.59 10.51
N PHE A 430 -44.74 -15.81 10.32
CA PHE A 430 -44.25 -16.96 9.57
C PHE A 430 -43.80 -18.14 10.46
N ASN A 431 -43.22 -17.88 11.63
CA ASN A 431 -42.66 -18.95 12.47
C ASN A 431 -43.69 -19.90 13.08
N ASN A 432 -44.93 -19.45 13.31
CA ASN A 432 -45.96 -20.24 14.02
C ASN A 432 -46.95 -20.93 13.07
N SER A 433 -47.14 -20.41 11.87
CA SER A 433 -48.30 -20.72 11.02
C SER A 433 -47.97 -21.05 9.57
N PHE A 434 -46.70 -20.93 9.15
CA PHE A 434 -46.32 -21.09 7.75
C PHE A 434 -45.29 -22.21 7.57
N ASN A 435 -45.78 -23.43 7.35
CA ASN A 435 -44.94 -24.60 7.09
C ASN A 435 -44.43 -24.57 5.64
N TYR A 436 -43.28 -23.93 5.41
CA TYR A 436 -42.74 -23.64 4.08
C TYR A 436 -41.80 -24.71 3.55
N GLN A 437 -42.02 -25.12 2.30
CA GLN A 437 -41.09 -25.91 1.50
C GLN A 437 -41.18 -25.44 0.05
N ALA A 438 -40.11 -24.84 -0.48
CA ALA A 438 -40.13 -24.10 -1.75
C ALA A 438 -40.57 -24.96 -2.95
N ASP A 439 -40.22 -26.24 -2.96
CA ASP A 439 -40.44 -27.21 -4.04
C ASP A 439 -41.68 -28.10 -3.85
N ALA A 440 -42.51 -27.83 -2.84
CA ALA A 440 -43.73 -28.61 -2.60
C ALA A 440 -44.76 -28.45 -3.73
N GLN A 441 -45.46 -29.54 -4.05
CA GLN A 441 -46.51 -29.53 -5.08
C GLN A 441 -47.72 -28.73 -4.60
N SER A 442 -48.28 -27.90 -5.49
CA SER A 442 -49.45 -27.08 -5.18
C SER A 442 -50.63 -27.95 -4.70
N GLY A 443 -51.22 -27.59 -3.56
CA GLY A 443 -52.36 -28.30 -2.98
C GLY A 443 -52.02 -29.43 -1.98
N GLN A 444 -50.74 -29.65 -1.62
CA GLN A 444 -50.35 -30.58 -0.55
C GLN A 444 -50.67 -30.07 0.87
N GLY A 445 -51.96 -30.05 1.22
CA GLY A 445 -52.43 -29.91 2.60
C GLY A 445 -51.88 -28.68 3.35
N SER A 446 -51.17 -28.91 4.46
CA SER A 446 -50.63 -27.87 5.34
C SER A 446 -49.28 -27.30 4.92
N ILE A 447 -48.63 -27.85 3.90
CA ILE A 447 -47.33 -27.38 3.40
C ILE A 447 -47.58 -26.27 2.38
N LYS A 448 -46.80 -25.19 2.47
CA LYS A 448 -46.90 -24.00 1.60
C LYS A 448 -45.67 -23.91 0.70
N ASN A 449 -45.89 -23.69 -0.58
CA ASN A 449 -44.82 -23.60 -1.58
C ASN A 449 -44.46 -22.15 -1.93
N ALA A 450 -43.57 -21.96 -2.91
CA ALA A 450 -43.12 -20.63 -3.33
C ALA A 450 -44.26 -19.73 -3.85
N GLU A 451 -45.27 -20.29 -4.53
CA GLU A 451 -46.43 -19.54 -5.03
C GLU A 451 -47.32 -19.06 -3.88
N ASP A 452 -47.59 -19.93 -2.91
CA ASP A 452 -48.31 -19.57 -1.67
C ASP A 452 -47.59 -18.43 -0.94
N LEU A 453 -46.26 -18.53 -0.84
CA LEU A 453 -45.44 -17.49 -0.20
C LEU A 453 -45.51 -16.17 -0.96
N ARG A 454 -45.42 -16.17 -2.30
CA ARG A 454 -45.58 -14.95 -3.11
C ARG A 454 -46.93 -14.27 -2.86
N MET A 455 -48.01 -15.04 -2.80
CA MET A 455 -49.34 -14.50 -2.53
C MET A 455 -49.43 -13.83 -1.15
N VAL A 456 -48.89 -14.47 -0.10
CA VAL A 456 -48.87 -13.90 1.25
C VAL A 456 -47.95 -12.67 1.33
N CYS A 457 -46.84 -12.69 0.60
CA CYS A 457 -45.88 -11.59 0.52
C CYS A 457 -46.44 -10.38 -0.24
N ALA A 458 -47.37 -10.55 -1.18
CA ALA A 458 -47.98 -9.42 -1.89
C ALA A 458 -48.62 -8.39 -0.94
N GLY A 459 -49.34 -8.85 0.09
CA GLY A 459 -49.91 -7.96 1.12
C GLY A 459 -48.85 -7.30 2.02
N LEU A 460 -47.75 -8.00 2.30
CA LEU A 460 -46.59 -7.43 3.00
C LEU A 460 -45.92 -6.34 2.15
N PHE A 461 -45.73 -6.59 0.86
CA PHE A 461 -45.07 -5.66 -0.05
C PHE A 461 -45.93 -4.43 -0.32
N GLU A 462 -47.25 -4.57 -0.37
CA GLU A 462 -48.16 -3.44 -0.45
C GLU A 462 -48.10 -2.57 0.83
N SER A 463 -48.02 -3.20 2.01
CA SER A 463 -47.80 -2.50 3.28
C SER A 463 -46.45 -1.77 3.28
N LEU A 464 -45.38 -2.40 2.77
CA LEU A 464 -44.07 -1.77 2.60
C LEU A 464 -44.13 -0.60 1.61
N ARG A 465 -44.85 -0.72 0.49
CA ARG A 465 -45.02 0.35 -0.50
C ARG A 465 -45.68 1.58 0.15
N LYS A 466 -46.78 1.38 0.87
CA LYS A 466 -47.53 2.44 1.58
C LYS A 466 -46.80 2.98 2.82
N GLY A 467 -45.91 2.18 3.42
CA GLY A 467 -45.24 2.54 4.67
C GLY A 467 -46.15 2.46 5.91
N GLU A 468 -47.29 1.77 5.78
CA GLU A 468 -48.30 1.57 6.81
C GLU A 468 -48.59 0.08 6.94
N LEU A 469 -48.76 -0.41 8.17
CA LEU A 469 -49.25 -1.77 8.39
C LEU A 469 -50.72 -1.80 8.01
N GLU A 470 -51.05 -2.37 6.84
CA GLU A 470 -52.42 -2.77 6.59
C GLU A 470 -52.80 -3.83 7.64
N LYS A 471 -54.05 -3.81 8.10
CA LYS A 471 -54.58 -4.91 8.92
C LYS A 471 -54.60 -6.15 8.02
N LEU A 472 -53.50 -6.88 8.03
CA LEU A 472 -53.33 -8.14 7.32
C LEU A 472 -54.41 -9.10 7.85
N GLY A 473 -55.46 -9.28 7.06
CA GLY A 473 -56.56 -10.22 7.33
C GLY A 473 -56.14 -11.66 7.19
#